data_AF-A0A317Z7E3-F1
#
_entry.id   AF-A0A317Z7E3-F1
#
_cell.length_a   1.000
_cell.length_b   1.000
_cell.length_c   1.000
_cell.angle_alpha   90.00
_cell.angle_beta   90.00
_cell.angle_gamma   90.00
#
_symmetry.space_group_name_H-M   'P 1'
#
loop_
_entity.id
_entity.type
_entity.pdbx_description
1 polymer ?
#
loop_
_entity_poly.entity_id
_entity_poly.type
_entity_poly.pdbx_seq_one_letter_code
_entity_poly.pdbx_strand_id
1 'polypeptide(L)'
;MFIVERIAPVIEAKRQGYRVVLMTDHDPQLIDSGLDEVIEIDTYDETAVVEAVIAYHQQHHLSGILTWSDKDVELVAQLNDRLQLPGIPVSYVKNARNKYLMRMAFDQVPDISPDYENVR
;
A
#
# COMPACT_ATOMS: atom_id res chain seq x y z
N MET A 1 2.19 13.01 -17.70
CA MET A 1 2.07 12.16 -16.49
C MET A 1 0.77 11.40 -16.64
N PHE A 2 0.81 10.07 -16.73
CA PHE A 2 -0.42 9.28 -16.86
C PHE A 2 -1.02 9.14 -15.46
N ILE A 3 -2.31 9.43 -15.32
CA ILE A 3 -3.05 9.17 -14.08
C ILE A 3 -3.13 7.65 -13.94
N VAL A 4 -2.39 7.08 -12.99
CA VAL A 4 -2.34 5.62 -12.71
C VAL A 4 -3.49 5.19 -11.80
N GLU A 5 -4.32 6.15 -11.38
CA GLU A 5 -5.35 5.92 -10.39
C GLU A 5 -6.48 5.03 -10.88
N ARG A 6 -6.84 4.06 -10.05
CA ARG A 6 -7.77 2.99 -10.42
C ARG A 6 -9.16 3.34 -9.92
N ILE A 7 -10.02 3.78 -10.83
CA ILE A 7 -11.42 4.14 -10.52
C ILE A 7 -12.27 2.92 -10.15
N ALA A 8 -12.08 1.77 -10.81
CA ALA A 8 -12.96 0.61 -10.60
C ALA A 8 -12.96 0.07 -9.14
N PRO A 9 -11.80 -0.07 -8.46
CA PRO A 9 -11.77 -0.41 -7.03
C PRO A 9 -12.51 0.60 -6.14
N VAL A 10 -12.39 1.90 -6.43
CA VAL A 10 -13.08 2.96 -5.68
C VAL A 10 -14.59 2.79 -5.81
N ILE A 11 -15.09 2.66 -7.04
CA ILE A 11 -16.52 2.46 -7.30
C ILE A 11 -17.06 1.22 -6.56
N GLU A 12 -16.35 0.10 -6.60
CA GLU A 12 -16.80 -1.12 -5.93
C GLU A 12 -16.79 -0.97 -4.40
N ALA A 13 -15.77 -0.34 -3.83
CA ALA A 13 -15.75 -0.04 -2.39
C ALA A 13 -16.94 0.83 -1.98
N LYS A 14 -17.27 1.87 -2.78
CA LYS A 14 -18.47 2.70 -2.57
C LYS A 14 -19.75 1.90 -2.68
N ARG A 15 -19.84 0.96 -3.63
CA ARG A 15 -21.00 0.06 -3.80
C ARG A 15 -21.23 -0.84 -2.58
N GLN A 16 -20.16 -1.19 -1.87
CA GLN A 16 -20.19 -1.94 -0.61
C GLN A 16 -20.42 -1.06 0.62
N GLY A 17 -20.56 0.26 0.45
CA GLY A 17 -20.84 1.20 1.54
C GLY A 17 -19.59 1.70 2.28
N TYR A 18 -18.39 1.45 1.76
CA TYR A 18 -17.18 2.02 2.34
C TYR A 18 -17.09 3.52 2.06
N ARG A 19 -16.44 4.22 2.98
CA ARG A 19 -15.89 5.55 2.75
C ARG A 19 -14.46 5.38 2.22
N VAL A 20 -14.12 6.03 1.12
CA VAL A 20 -12.83 5.87 0.43
C VAL A 20 -12.07 7.19 0.45
N VAL A 21 -10.84 7.14 0.95
CA VAL A 21 -9.94 8.28 1.10
C VAL A 21 -8.69 7.98 0.30
N LEU A 22 -8.25 8.92 -0.53
CA LEU A 22 -7.02 8.78 -1.31
C LEU A 22 -5.93 9.67 -0.71
N MET A 23 -4.79 9.09 -0.35
CA MET A 23 -3.59 9.85 0.00
C MET A 23 -2.62 9.78 -1.18
N THR A 24 -2.15 10.93 -1.65
CA THR A 24 -1.39 11.02 -2.91
C THR A 24 -0.47 12.23 -2.94
N ASP A 25 0.53 12.22 -3.82
CA ASP A 25 1.47 13.34 -4.03
C ASP A 25 0.84 14.50 -4.79
N HIS A 26 -0.13 14.20 -5.66
CA HIS A 26 -0.84 15.16 -6.48
C HIS A 26 -2.31 14.77 -6.64
N ASP A 27 -3.25 15.66 -6.31
CA ASP A 27 -4.67 15.38 -6.49
C ASP A 27 -4.99 15.02 -7.96
N PRO A 28 -5.43 13.77 -8.24
CA PRO A 28 -5.78 13.32 -9.58
C PRO A 28 -7.14 13.85 -10.06
N GLN A 29 -7.84 14.67 -9.25
CA GLN A 29 -9.17 15.21 -9.50
C GLN A 29 -10.23 14.12 -9.70
N LEU A 30 -10.19 13.10 -8.83
CA LEU A 30 -11.05 11.92 -8.91
C LEU A 30 -12.26 11.96 -7.96
N ILE A 31 -12.61 13.12 -7.41
CA ILE A 31 -13.79 13.23 -6.53
C ILE A 31 -15.07 12.78 -7.24
N ASP A 32 -15.22 13.12 -8.53
CA ASP A 32 -16.36 12.69 -9.35
C ASP A 32 -16.42 11.16 -9.57
N SER A 33 -15.35 10.43 -9.24
CA SER A 33 -15.31 8.97 -9.28
C SER A 33 -15.88 8.27 -8.04
N GLY A 34 -16.26 9.06 -7.01
CA GLY A 34 -16.83 8.57 -5.76
C GLY A 34 -15.85 8.52 -4.59
N LEU A 35 -14.65 9.08 -4.71
CA LEU A 35 -13.78 9.35 -3.55
C LEU A 35 -14.47 10.33 -2.58
N ASP A 36 -14.36 10.08 -1.28
CA ASP A 36 -14.93 10.96 -0.27
C ASP A 36 -13.97 12.06 0.18
N GLU A 37 -12.66 11.82 0.04
CA GLU A 37 -11.62 12.75 0.46
C GLU A 37 -10.30 12.45 -0.27
N VAL A 38 -9.54 13.51 -0.56
CA VAL A 38 -8.16 13.43 -1.06
C VAL A 38 -7.25 14.16 -0.08
N ILE A 39 -6.20 13.48 0.37
CA ILE A 39 -5.15 14.02 1.24
C ILE A 39 -3.88 14.14 0.41
N GLU A 40 -3.56 15.35 -0.03
CA GLU A 40 -2.33 15.63 -0.76
C GLU A 40 -1.16 15.76 0.23
N ILE A 41 -0.13 14.95 0.06
CA ILE A 41 1.07 14.90 0.91
C ILE A 41 2.26 14.38 0.11
N ASP A 42 3.48 14.81 0.44
CA ASP A 42 4.67 14.20 -0.13
C ASP A 42 4.79 12.72 0.29
N THR A 43 4.42 11.81 -0.60
CA THR A 43 4.46 10.37 -0.34
C THR A 43 5.89 9.82 -0.26
N TYR A 44 6.91 10.63 -0.57
CA TYR A 44 8.32 10.29 -0.36
C TYR A 44 8.80 10.59 1.07
N ASP A 45 8.11 11.45 1.81
CA ASP A 45 8.35 11.63 3.24
C ASP A 45 7.55 10.58 4.04
N GLU A 46 8.15 9.40 4.19
CA GLU A 46 7.51 8.30 4.93
C GLU A 46 7.16 8.67 6.37
N THR A 47 7.93 9.58 7.00
CA THR A 47 7.64 10.00 8.38
C THR A 47 6.35 10.83 8.40
N ALA A 48 6.23 11.81 7.50
CA ALA A 48 5.03 12.62 7.38
C ALA A 48 3.80 11.77 7.02
N VAL A 49 3.95 10.77 6.13
CA VAL A 49 2.88 9.83 5.78
C VAL A 49 2.41 9.04 7.02
N VAL A 50 3.34 8.46 7.78
CA VAL A 50 2.98 7.69 8.98
C VAL A 50 2.25 8.57 10.01
N GLU A 51 2.76 9.76 10.28
CA GLU A 51 2.13 10.70 11.21
C GLU A 51 0.73 11.10 10.76
N ALA A 52 0.56 11.43 9.47
CA ALA A 52 -0.73 11.80 8.90
C ALA A 52 -1.74 10.65 9.00
N VAL A 53 -1.34 9.42 8.66
CA VAL A 53 -2.22 8.25 8.75
C VAL A 53 -2.64 7.95 10.20
N ILE A 54 -1.72 8.07 11.17
CA ILE A 54 -2.03 7.86 12.59
C ILE A 54 -3.00 8.93 13.08
N ALA A 55 -2.74 10.21 12.78
CA ALA A 55 -3.61 11.31 13.15
C ALA A 55 -5.01 11.16 12.52
N TYR A 56 -5.04 10.76 11.25
CA TYR A 56 -6.30 10.48 10.55
C TYR A 56 -7.07 9.34 11.20
N HIS A 57 -6.41 8.21 11.51
CA HIS A 57 -7.05 7.07 12.16
C HIS A 57 -7.67 7.42 13.52
N GLN A 58 -7.04 8.33 14.28
CA GLN A 58 -7.55 8.80 15.56
C GLN A 58 -8.84 9.62 15.43
N GLN A 59 -9.00 10.37 14.34
CA GLN A 59 -10.20 11.18 14.05
C GLN A 59 -11.28 10.37 13.31
N HIS A 60 -10.82 9.45 12.44
CA HIS A 60 -11.62 8.66 11.53
C HIS A 60 -11.07 7.23 11.53
N HIS A 61 -11.73 6.33 12.26
CA HIS A 61 -11.28 4.94 12.37
C HIS A 61 -11.19 4.28 10.98
N LEU A 62 -9.98 3.97 10.55
CA LEU A 62 -9.70 3.25 9.30
C LEU A 62 -9.97 1.76 9.47
N SER A 63 -10.60 1.14 8.47
CA SER A 63 -10.81 -0.32 8.45
C SER A 63 -9.74 -1.09 7.68
N GLY A 64 -8.88 -0.40 6.94
CA GLY A 64 -7.80 -1.00 6.17
C GLY A 64 -7.08 0.03 5.30
N ILE A 65 -5.84 -0.26 4.94
CA ILE A 65 -4.99 0.56 4.08
C ILE A 65 -4.44 -0.34 2.97
N LEU A 66 -4.49 0.13 1.73
CA LEU A 66 -3.95 -0.57 0.57
C LEU A 66 -3.21 0.40 -0.35
N THR A 67 -2.33 -0.13 -1.19
CA THR A 67 -1.62 0.64 -2.23
C THR A 67 -1.57 -0.14 -3.53
N TRP A 68 -1.46 0.58 -4.64
CA TRP A 68 -1.15 0.01 -5.95
C TRP A 68 0.30 0.27 -6.37
N SER A 69 1.03 1.09 -5.60
CA SER A 69 2.42 1.42 -5.86
C SER A 69 3.31 0.30 -5.31
N ASP A 70 4.30 -0.13 -6.09
CA ASP A 70 5.31 -1.07 -5.58
C ASP A 70 6.13 -0.43 -4.46
N LYS A 71 6.42 0.88 -4.55
CA LYS A 71 7.18 1.64 -3.55
C LYS A 71 6.62 1.45 -2.14
N ASP A 72 5.31 1.63 -1.99
CA ASP A 72 4.68 1.81 -0.69
C ASP A 72 4.19 0.50 -0.06
N VAL A 73 4.36 -0.66 -0.71
CA VAL A 73 3.82 -1.92 -0.15
C VAL A 73 4.40 -2.25 1.22
N GLU A 74 5.67 -1.93 1.47
CA GLU A 74 6.29 -2.13 2.79
C GLU A 74 5.73 -1.15 3.82
N LEU A 75 5.58 0.11 3.44
CA LEU A 75 5.01 1.15 4.31
C LEU A 75 3.56 0.81 4.71
N VAL A 76 2.74 0.41 3.74
CA VAL A 76 1.34 0.01 4.00
C VAL A 76 1.27 -1.23 4.88
N ALA A 77 2.13 -2.23 4.69
CA ALA A 77 2.17 -3.40 5.56
C ALA A 77 2.55 -3.01 7.01
N GLN A 78 3.50 -2.10 7.18
CA GLN A 78 3.90 -1.59 8.50
C GLN A 78 2.78 -0.79 9.17
N LEU A 79 2.06 0.04 8.42
CA LEU A 79 0.91 0.81 8.92
C LEU A 79 -0.24 -0.11 9.34
N ASN A 80 -0.58 -1.10 8.52
CA ASN A 80 -1.61 -2.07 8.86
C ASN A 80 -1.23 -2.87 10.13
N ASP A 81 0.01 -3.34 10.23
CA ASP A 81 0.51 -4.03 11.44
C ASP A 81 0.44 -3.12 12.68
N ARG A 82 0.96 -1.89 12.57
CA ARG A 82 0.97 -0.91 13.66
C ARG A 82 -0.43 -0.55 14.15
N LEU A 83 -1.38 -0.39 13.23
CA LEU A 83 -2.76 -0.03 13.53
C LEU A 83 -3.66 -1.25 13.77
N GLN A 84 -3.10 -2.47 13.76
CA GLN A 84 -3.84 -3.72 13.91
C GLN A 84 -4.99 -3.87 12.89
N LEU A 85 -4.76 -3.38 11.67
CA LEU A 85 -5.67 -3.48 10.55
C LEU A 85 -5.42 -4.76 9.75
N PRO A 86 -6.42 -5.27 9.01
CA PRO A 86 -6.22 -6.35 8.07
C PRO A 86 -5.13 -6.02 7.05
N GLY A 87 -4.18 -6.92 6.85
CA GLY A 87 -3.09 -6.70 5.92
C GLY A 87 -2.19 -7.93 5.75
N ILE A 88 -1.25 -7.82 4.81
CA ILE A 88 -0.22 -8.85 4.61
C ILE A 88 0.88 -8.63 5.66
N PRO A 89 1.36 -9.69 6.35
CA PRO A 89 2.46 -9.57 7.30
C PRO A 89 3.70 -8.92 6.69
N VAL A 90 4.35 -8.02 7.45
CA VAL A 90 5.54 -7.27 7.00
C VAL A 90 6.65 -8.20 6.48
N SER A 91 6.85 -9.36 7.11
CA SER A 91 7.84 -10.36 6.67
C SER A 91 7.56 -10.92 5.27
N TYR A 92 6.29 -11.13 4.91
CA TYR A 92 5.92 -11.66 3.59
C TYR A 92 6.08 -10.60 2.51
N VAL A 93 5.77 -9.35 2.83
CA VAL A 93 6.01 -8.22 1.91
C VAL A 93 7.50 -8.04 1.65
N LYS A 94 8.35 -8.12 2.69
CA LYS A 94 9.81 -8.08 2.52
C LYS A 94 10.34 -9.20 1.62
N ASN A 95 9.80 -10.41 1.74
CA ASN A 95 10.14 -11.51 0.83
C ASN A 95 9.77 -11.18 -0.62
N ALA A 96 8.61 -10.57 -0.86
CA ALA A 96 8.18 -10.22 -2.22
C ALA A 96 9.01 -9.07 -2.83
N ARG A 97 9.47 -8.10 -2.02
CA ARG A 97 10.21 -6.91 -2.50
C ARG A 97 11.70 -7.15 -2.69
N ASN A 98 12.30 -8.02 -1.91
CA ASN A 98 13.71 -8.35 -2.04
C ASN A 98 13.88 -9.63 -2.86
N LYS A 99 14.42 -9.52 -4.09
CA LYS A 99 14.64 -10.67 -4.98
C LYS A 99 15.43 -11.80 -4.32
N TYR A 100 16.44 -11.50 -3.52
CA TYR A 100 17.21 -12.52 -2.83
C TYR A 100 16.35 -13.26 -1.79
N LEU A 101 15.58 -12.52 -0.97
CA LEU A 101 14.66 -13.14 -0.01
C LEU A 101 13.52 -13.91 -0.69
N MET A 102 13.02 -13.41 -1.81
CA MET A 102 12.04 -14.10 -2.66
C MET A 102 12.58 -15.46 -3.10
N ARG A 103 13.83 -15.48 -3.61
CA ARG A 103 14.47 -16.71 -4.08
C ARG A 103 14.69 -17.69 -2.93
N MET A 104 15.17 -17.23 -1.78
CA MET A 104 15.29 -18.05 -0.57
C MET A 104 13.95 -18.65 -0.14
N ALA A 105 12.85 -17.87 -0.18
CA ALA A 105 11.53 -18.36 0.16
C ALA A 105 11.03 -19.46 -0.79
N PHE A 106 11.59 -19.52 -2.00
CA PHE A 106 11.28 -20.51 -3.02
C PHE A 106 12.24 -21.71 -3.06
N ASP A 107 13.29 -21.76 -2.23
CA ASP A 107 14.30 -22.84 -2.25
C ASP A 107 13.72 -24.25 -2.09
N GLN A 108 12.54 -24.38 -1.48
CA GLN A 108 11.86 -25.66 -1.29
C GLN A 108 11.10 -26.14 -2.53
N VAL A 109 10.99 -25.33 -3.58
CA VAL A 109 10.30 -25.67 -4.83
C VAL A 109 11.36 -25.91 -5.92
N PRO A 110 11.55 -27.16 -6.36
CA PRO A 110 12.52 -27.49 -7.39
C PRO A 110 12.30 -26.69 -8.68
N ASP A 111 13.40 -26.29 -9.34
CA ASP A 111 13.44 -25.65 -10.66
C ASP A 111 12.66 -24.33 -10.82
N ILE A 112 12.21 -23.71 -9.72
CA ILE A 112 11.44 -22.45 -9.75
C ILE A 112 12.32 -21.21 -9.92
N SER A 113 13.57 -21.29 -9.49
CA SER A 113 14.52 -20.19 -9.43
C SER A 113 15.75 -20.52 -10.27
N PRO A 114 16.24 -19.60 -11.12
CA PRO A 114 17.56 -19.75 -11.72
C PRO A 114 18.64 -19.63 -10.65
N ASP A 115 19.86 -20.08 -10.95
CA ASP A 115 21.02 -19.85 -10.08
C ASP A 115 21.13 -18.36 -9.70
N TYR A 116 21.36 -18.10 -8.42
CA TYR A 116 21.36 -16.75 -7.87
C TYR A 116 22.35 -16.62 -6.72
N GLU A 117 22.85 -15.40 -6.52
CA GLU A 117 23.72 -15.04 -5.41
C GLU A 117 23.34 -13.65 -4.87
N ASN A 118 23.74 -13.37 -3.63
CA ASN A 118 23.55 -12.04 -3.03
C ASN A 118 24.77 -11.17 -3.35
N VAL A 119 24.60 -10.24 -4.27
CA VAL A 119 25.60 -9.22 -4.63
C VAL A 119 25.29 -7.93 -3.87
N ARG A 120 26.25 -7.48 -3.04
CA ARG A 120 26.16 -6.25 -2.26
C ARG A 120 26.83 -5.07 -2.96
#